data_AF-A0A3C2BX79-F1
#
_entry.id   AF-A0A3C2BX79-F1
#
_cell.length_a   1.000
_cell.length_b   1.000
_cell.length_c   1.000
_cell.angle_alpha   90.00
_cell.angle_beta   90.00
_cell.angle_gamma   90.00
#
_symmetry.space_group_name_H-M   'P 1'
#
loop_
_entity.id
_entity.type
_entity.pdbx_description
1 polymer ?
#
loop_
_entity_poly.entity_id
_entity_poly.type
_entity_poly.pdbx_seq_one_letter_code
_entity_poly.pdbx_strand_id
1 'polypeptide(L)'
;TRVQQQRRRLIQALADAGLTEVLAYPFVSKAANDTFGVPEQGAARTAVKLANPISEEHGYLRTSILPGLIEVAKRNHSRGFRDLALFEAGLVFLPGETVGT
;
A
#
# COMPACT_ATOMS: atom_id res chain seq x y z
N THR A 1 -2.20 -15.37 18.79
CA THR A 1 -2.23 -16.49 17.80
C THR A 1 -0.89 -16.67 17.13
N ARG A 2 -0.55 -17.88 16.64
CA ARG A 2 0.69 -18.20 15.89
C ARG A 2 1.02 -17.18 14.79
N VAL A 3 0.00 -16.79 14.03
CA VAL A 3 0.11 -15.79 12.94
C VAL A 3 0.61 -14.43 13.44
N GLN A 4 0.10 -13.94 14.58
CA GLN A 4 0.53 -12.67 15.16
C GLN A 4 1.99 -12.73 15.63
N GLN A 5 2.42 -13.88 16.18
CA GLN A 5 3.81 -14.08 16.59
C GLN A 5 4.75 -14.11 15.39
N GLN A 6 4.37 -14.79 14.30
CA GLN A 6 5.14 -14.81 13.05
C GLN A 6 5.25 -13.42 12.42
N ARG A 7 4.14 -12.67 12.37
CA ARG A 7 4.15 -11.28 11.87
C ARG A 7 5.11 -10.40 12.67
N ARG A 8 5.07 -10.47 14.01
CA ARG A 8 5.99 -9.71 14.87
C ARG A 8 7.46 -10.09 14.63
N ARG A 9 7.76 -11.38 14.45
CA ARG A 9 9.13 -11.83 14.15
C ARG A 9 9.63 -11.28 12.81
N LEU A 10 8.79 -11.26 11.77
CA LEU A 10 9.16 -10.70 10.47
C LEU A 10 9.40 -9.20 10.53
N ILE A 11 8.50 -8.45 11.19
CA ILE A 11 8.64 -7.00 11.36
C ILE A 11 9.95 -6.69 12.11
N GLN A 12 10.23 -7.42 13.19
CA GLN A 12 11.49 -7.25 13.94
C GLN A 12 12.71 -7.54 13.06
N ALA A 13 12.70 -8.63 12.30
CA ALA A 13 13.82 -8.97 11.42
C ALA A 13 14.09 -7.91 10.33
N LEU A 14 13.04 -7.29 9.78
CA LEU A 14 13.19 -6.20 8.81
C LEU A 14 13.76 -4.93 9.46
N ALA A 15 13.31 -4.61 10.67
CA ALA A 15 13.87 -3.49 11.44
C ALA A 15 15.34 -3.73 11.81
N ASP A 16 15.69 -4.94 12.24
CA ASP A 16 17.06 -5.34 12.58
C ASP A 16 17.99 -5.30 11.34
N ALA A 17 17.44 -5.52 10.14
CA ALA A 17 18.14 -5.36 8.87
C ALA A 17 18.29 -3.89 8.41
N GLY A 18 17.80 -2.93 9.20
CA GLY A 18 17.94 -1.49 8.93
C GLY A 18 16.82 -0.87 8.10
N LEU A 19 15.71 -1.57 7.86
CA LEU A 19 14.56 -1.00 7.17
C LEU A 19 13.68 -0.22 8.16
N THR A 20 13.06 0.86 7.68
CA THR A 20 12.11 1.67 8.44
C THR A 20 10.68 1.24 8.13
N GLU A 21 9.90 0.89 9.16
CA GLU A 21 8.47 0.63 9.00
C GLU A 21 7.72 1.95 8.75
N VAL A 22 6.87 1.98 7.72
CA VAL A 22 6.04 3.14 7.40
C VAL A 22 4.57 2.75 7.34
N LEU A 23 3.70 3.71 7.66
CA LEU A 23 2.25 3.53 7.61
C LEU A 23 1.68 4.49 6.57
N ALA A 24 1.28 3.93 5.42
CA ALA A 24 0.59 4.68 4.38
C ALA A 24 -0.93 4.51 4.51
N TYR A 25 -1.67 5.57 4.21
CA TYR A 25 -3.13 5.46 4.14
C TYR A 25 -3.55 4.48 3.03
N PRO A 26 -4.60 3.69 3.24
CA PRO A 26 -5.06 2.72 2.25
C PRO A 26 -5.84 3.36 1.08
N PHE A 27 -5.94 4.70 1.05
CA PHE A 27 -6.70 5.47 0.07
C PHE A 27 -5.79 5.96 -1.04
N VAL A 28 -6.07 5.53 -2.26
CA VAL A 28 -5.23 5.76 -3.44
C VAL A 28 -6.09 6.19 -4.63
N SER A 29 -5.43 6.74 -5.64
CA SER A 29 -6.08 7.05 -6.91
C SER A 29 -6.28 5.79 -7.74
N LYS A 30 -7.26 5.85 -8.65
CA LYS A 30 -7.49 4.77 -9.63
C LYS A 30 -6.22 4.52 -10.46
N ALA A 31 -5.58 5.58 -10.93
CA ALA A 31 -4.34 5.49 -11.72
C ALA A 31 -3.21 4.80 -10.95
N ALA A 32 -3.06 5.05 -9.65
CA ALA A 32 -2.05 4.38 -8.83
C ALA A 32 -2.34 2.87 -8.68
N ASN A 33 -3.60 2.49 -8.51
CA ASN A 33 -4.01 1.08 -8.51
C ASN A 33 -3.78 0.41 -9.87
N ASP A 34 -4.10 1.09 -10.97
CA ASP A 34 -3.88 0.57 -12.32
C ASP A 34 -2.37 0.48 -12.67
N THR A 35 -1.52 1.29 -12.03
CA THR A 35 -0.07 1.26 -12.27
C THR A 35 0.65 0.21 -11.43
N PHE A 36 0.33 0.11 -10.13
CA PHE A 36 1.10 -0.72 -9.18
C PHE A 36 0.30 -1.89 -8.59
N GLY A 37 -0.98 -1.99 -8.94
CA GLY A 37 -1.89 -3.00 -8.44
C GLY A 37 -2.16 -4.13 -9.41
N VAL A 38 -1.65 -4.09 -10.64
CA VAL A 38 -1.94 -5.07 -11.71
C VAL A 38 -0.75 -5.99 -12.00
N PRO A 39 -1.01 -7.25 -12.40
CA PRO A 39 0.04 -8.19 -12.77
C PRO A 39 0.70 -7.84 -14.11
N GLU A 40 -0.04 -7.22 -15.03
CA GLU A 40 0.45 -6.83 -16.35
C GLU A 40 0.33 -5.32 -16.55
N GLN A 41 1.38 -4.73 -17.12
CA GLN A 41 1.44 -3.30 -17.37
C GLN A 41 0.34 -2.90 -18.37
N GLY A 42 -0.49 -1.93 -18.00
CA GLY A 42 -1.60 -1.44 -18.83
C GLY A 42 -2.93 -2.16 -18.60
N ALA A 43 -2.96 -3.21 -17.78
CA ALA A 43 -4.22 -3.78 -17.31
C ALA A 43 -4.92 -2.81 -16.34
N ALA A 44 -6.24 -2.89 -16.25
CA ALA A 44 -7.01 -2.21 -15.22
C ALA A 44 -7.40 -3.20 -14.12
N ARG A 45 -7.31 -2.79 -12.85
CA ARG A 45 -7.82 -3.62 -11.75
C ARG A 45 -9.13 -3.05 -11.24
N THR A 46 -10.13 -3.91 -11.09
CA THR A 46 -11.30 -3.55 -10.28
C THR A 46 -10.82 -3.23 -8.86
N ALA A 47 -11.21 -2.07 -8.34
CA ALA A 47 -10.83 -1.63 -7.01
C ALA A 47 -12.08 -1.16 -6.26
N VAL A 48 -12.10 -1.35 -4.95
CA VAL A 48 -13.23 -0.93 -4.11
C VAL A 48 -13.23 0.60 -4.04
N LYS A 49 -14.28 1.22 -4.58
CA LYS A 49 -14.51 2.67 -4.51
C LYS A 49 -15.20 3.04 -3.20
N LEU A 50 -14.73 4.10 -2.55
CA LEU A 50 -15.36 4.66 -1.37
C LEU A 50 -16.67 5.36 -1.75
N ALA A 51 -17.71 5.18 -0.93
CA ALA A 51 -19.00 5.83 -1.15
C ALA A 51 -18.96 7.35 -0.86
N ASN A 52 -18.17 7.76 0.14
CA ASN A 52 -18.02 9.15 0.54
C ASN A 52 -16.54 9.48 0.83
N PRO A 53 -15.72 9.68 -0.20
CA PRO A 53 -14.31 10.01 0.00
C PRO A 53 -14.13 11.47 0.41
N ILE A 54 -13.12 11.74 1.25
CA ILE A 54 -12.72 13.13 1.61
C ILE A 54 -12.13 13.86 0.40
N SER A 55 -11.47 13.12 -0.50
CA SER A 55 -10.92 13.62 -1.77
C SER A 55 -11.28 12.66 -2.88
N GLU A 56 -11.83 13.17 -3.99
CA GLU A 56 -12.16 12.36 -5.17
C GLU A 56 -10.93 11.68 -5.77
N GLU A 57 -9.76 12.32 -5.68
CA GLU A 57 -8.51 11.78 -6.19
C GLU A 57 -8.11 10.49 -5.46
N HIS A 58 -8.37 10.41 -4.15
CA HIS A 58 -8.06 9.25 -3.31
C HIS A 58 -9.31 8.43 -2.97
N GLY A 59 -10.21 8.28 -3.94
CA GLY A 59 -11.50 7.62 -3.76
C GLY A 59 -11.49 6.09 -3.76
N TYR A 60 -10.33 5.42 -3.84
CA TYR A 60 -10.25 3.96 -3.96
C TYR A 60 -9.40 3.33 -2.85
N LEU A 61 -9.76 2.13 -2.43
CA LEU A 61 -8.92 1.30 -1.58
C LEU A 61 -7.77 0.69 -2.39
N ARG A 62 -6.60 0.61 -1.77
CA ARG A 62 -5.41 0.02 -2.38
C ARG A 62 -5.57 -1.48 -2.61
N THR A 63 -5.14 -1.92 -3.79
CA THR A 63 -5.09 -3.34 -4.18
C THR A 63 -3.70 -3.95 -3.99
N SER A 64 -2.69 -3.10 -3.72
CA SER A 64 -1.28 -3.42 -3.48
C SER A 64 -0.71 -2.46 -2.43
N ILE A 65 0.39 -2.83 -1.77
CA ILE A 65 1.12 -1.97 -0.84
C ILE A 65 1.99 -0.94 -1.57
N LEU A 66 2.37 -1.24 -2.83
CA LEU A 66 3.31 -0.45 -3.61
C LEU A 66 2.93 1.03 -3.79
N PRO A 67 1.68 1.43 -4.11
CA PRO A 67 1.33 2.85 -4.23
C PRO A 67 1.73 3.68 -3.01
N GLY A 68 1.46 3.17 -1.81
CA GLY A 68 1.78 3.86 -0.56
C GLY A 68 3.29 3.97 -0.34
N LEU A 69 4.02 2.86 -0.53
CA LEU A 69 5.48 2.84 -0.38
C LEU A 69 6.19 3.79 -1.37
N ILE A 70 5.74 3.83 -2.63
CA ILE A 70 6.34 4.71 -3.65
C ILE A 70 6.08 6.19 -3.32
N GLU A 71 4.89 6.56 -2.86
CA GLU A 71 4.61 7.94 -2.44
C GLU A 71 5.43 8.34 -1.21
N VAL A 72 5.63 7.43 -0.24
CA VAL A 72 6.51 7.68 0.90
C VAL A 72 7.96 7.82 0.45
N ALA A 73 8.43 6.96 -0.45
CA ALA A 73 9.79 7.03 -1.00
C ALA A 73 10.01 8.35 -1.76
N LYS A 74 9.07 8.72 -2.66
CA LYS A 74 9.09 9.98 -3.41
C LYS A 74 9.13 11.21 -2.48
N ARG A 75 8.33 11.21 -1.41
CA ARG A 75 8.29 12.30 -0.43
C ARG A 75 9.60 12.43 0.34
N ASN A 76 10.25 11.33 0.69
CA ASN A 76 11.54 11.37 1.37
C ASN A 76 12.66 11.76 0.41
N HIS A 77 12.64 11.23 -0.81
CA HIS A 77 13.58 11.60 -1.86
C HIS A 77 13.55 13.09 -2.18
N SER A 78 12.35 13.69 -2.30
CA SER A 78 12.21 15.13 -2.54
C SER A 78 12.70 16.02 -1.40
N ARG A 79 12.86 15.45 -0.20
CA ARG A 79 13.45 16.12 0.98
C ARG A 79 14.96 15.89 1.11
N GLY A 80 15.59 15.22 0.13
CA GLY A 80 17.03 14.98 0.09
C GLY A 80 17.48 13.66 0.68
N PHE A 81 16.57 12.81 1.18
CA PHE A 81 16.93 11.47 1.64
C PHE A 81 17.13 10.55 0.43
N ARG A 82 18.39 10.24 0.11
CA ARG A 82 18.76 9.44 -1.07
C ARG A 82 18.85 7.94 -0.77
N ASP A 83 19.24 7.59 0.45
CA ASP A 83 19.37 6.21 0.90
C ASP A 83 18.14 5.85 1.74
N LEU A 84 17.22 5.10 1.13
CA LEU A 84 15.95 4.72 1.74
C LEU A 84 15.77 3.21 1.73
N ALA A 85 15.49 2.65 2.90
CA ALA A 85 15.10 1.26 3.08
C ALA A 85 13.78 1.26 3.86
N LEU A 86 12.66 1.04 3.16
CA LEU A 86 11.31 1.19 3.71
C LEU A 86 10.53 -0.12 3.58
N PHE A 87 9.69 -0.43 4.56
CA PHE A 87 8.72 -1.51 4.47
C PHE A 87 7.39 -1.13 5.11
N GLU A 88 6.33 -1.85 4.75
CA GLU A 88 5.02 -1.71 5.38
C GLU A 88 4.40 -3.10 5.56
N ALA A 89 3.81 -3.33 6.73
CA ALA A 89 2.95 -4.48 6.99
C ALA A 89 1.48 -4.02 7.11
N GLY A 90 0.73 -4.05 6.01
CA GLY A 90 -0.66 -3.57 5.99
C GLY A 90 -1.61 -4.48 5.22
N LEU A 91 -2.90 -4.17 5.28
CA LEU A 91 -3.94 -4.87 4.51
C LEU A 91 -4.04 -4.30 3.09
N VAL A 92 -4.43 -5.17 2.16
CA VAL A 92 -4.85 -4.82 0.80
C VAL A 92 -6.27 -5.30 0.57
N PHE A 93 -7.01 -4.62 -0.30
CA PHE A 93 -8.41 -4.89 -0.56
C PHE A 93 -8.55 -5.39 -1.99
N LEU A 94 -8.71 -6.69 -2.13
CA LEU A 94 -8.93 -7.32 -3.43
C LEU A 94 -10.44 -7.40 -3.67
N PRO A 95 -10.94 -6.98 -4.85
CA PRO A 95 -12.35 -7.10 -5.18
C PRO A 95 -12.75 -8.59 -5.20
N GLY A 96 -13.79 -8.95 -4.46
CA GLY A 96 -14.53 -10.19 -4.67
C GLY A 96 -15.69 -9.97 -5.64
N GLU A 97 -16.43 -11.02 -5.96
CA GLU A 97 -17.67 -10.92 -6.76
C GLU A 97 -18.74 -10.06 -6.06
N THR A 98 -18.70 -9.98 -4.73
CA THR A 98 -19.63 -9.20 -3.91
C THR A 98 -18.87 -8.20 -3.06
N VAL A 99 -19.32 -6.95 -3.06
CA VAL A 99 -18.78 -5.88 -2.20
C VAL A 99 -19.79 -5.59 -1.10
N GLY A 100 -19.53 -6.09 0.11
CA GLY A 100 -20.43 -5.97 1.27
C GLY A 100 -21.27 -7.24 1.52
N THR A 101 -22.09 -7.19 2.57
CA THR A 101 -23.16 -8.16 2.88
C THR A 101 -24.51 -7.54 2.61
#